data_AF-A0A444U636-F1
#
_entry.id   AF-A0A444U636-F1
#
_cell.length_a   1.000
_cell.length_b   1.000
_cell.length_c   1.000
_cell.angle_alpha   90.00
_cell.angle_beta   90.00
_cell.angle_gamma   90.00
#
_symmetry.space_group_name_H-M   'P 1'
#
loop_
_entity.id
_entity.type
_entity.pdbx_description
1 polymer ?
#
loop_
_entity_poly.entity_id
_entity_poly.type
_entity_poly.pdbx_seq_one_letter_code
_entity_poly.pdbx_strand_id
1 'polypeptide(L)'
;MSYQSGTDADANRLAQTIGSNIQKITQYTAEIQRIVNQLGTPQDTTELRQQLQQKQQCVNQLAKETDRYMKEFGSFLPTAEQRQRKILKDRLVGDFSNALAAFQKIQRQAAQKEKEFVARVRASSRVSGGLPDEGLLSFESENRPQAQVQDDAIREEDLVLIKERETSIRQLESDIIGINEIFKDLGMMVHEQGDTIDSIEANVETAEVHVQSASRQLSRAAEYQDYFTDMNREVLRDYHQNYRLEYGMENSTHTILGFSRDLNTCDINDKTITESTIRVIWAYHPEDFGHPGPMYHGLNRGRKSLRLLNPKSHTVTHSGAAFFDIRHNNAFTYPPHVGVSIGTSLDPVYVLMEMHYDNPTYQADLKDSSGLRLFYTPVLREYDAGVIETGVWVSLYHMIPPSLPEYISEGHCTTECLQEALELEMPSGIHVFAVLLHSHLAGQSLKTRHFRNGDEQQLLAYDDAYDFNFQEFQYLKEERTLLPGDNLVTECKYNTKDRKNMTWGGLSTRDEMCLSFLLYYPRINLTRCESLPQIRKQLTFIGVKEMYTTVTTWPFIIKSPKKYNNLTFTEAMDKFSWSEKKGNAFNDLVRQLPMNVRCSRHAQERWSVSNYFKSCLNIFLILLPQSMR
;
A
#
# COMPACT_ATOMS: atom_id res chain seq x y z
N MET A 1 38.57 16.98 51.84
CA MET A 1 37.50 16.01 52.15
C MET A 1 36.25 16.80 52.49
N SER A 2 35.29 16.91 51.56
CA SER A 2 33.89 17.35 51.87
C SER A 2 32.93 17.34 50.66
N TYR A 3 33.36 17.01 49.43
CA TYR A 3 32.47 17.05 48.25
C TYR A 3 31.81 15.72 47.85
N GLN A 4 32.00 14.62 48.60
CA GLN A 4 31.48 13.29 48.25
C GLN A 4 30.16 12.89 48.95
N SER A 5 29.67 13.64 49.95
CA SER A 5 28.47 13.24 50.70
C SER A 5 27.13 13.66 50.09
N GLY A 6 27.12 14.56 49.10
CA GLY A 6 25.88 15.08 48.50
C GLY A 6 25.24 14.13 47.47
N THR A 7 26.06 13.53 46.60
CA THR A 7 25.58 12.71 45.46
C THR A 7 24.97 11.37 45.87
N ASP A 8 25.42 10.79 46.99
CA ASP A 8 24.95 9.50 47.48
C ASP A 8 23.63 9.61 48.27
N ALA A 9 23.43 10.76 48.93
CA ALA A 9 22.17 11.08 49.59
C ALA A 9 21.05 11.28 48.56
N ASP A 10 21.36 11.91 47.41
CA ASP A 10 20.41 12.15 46.32
C ASP A 10 20.02 10.86 45.58
N ALA A 11 20.97 9.95 45.31
CA ALA A 11 20.69 8.65 44.69
C ALA A 11 19.80 7.75 45.57
N ASN A 12 20.06 7.70 46.88
CA ASN A 12 19.23 6.94 47.82
C ASN A 12 17.81 7.51 47.95
N ARG A 13 17.68 8.86 47.89
CA ARG A 13 16.37 9.53 47.87
C ARG A 13 15.58 9.22 46.59
N LEU A 14 16.25 9.16 45.45
CA LEU A 14 15.64 8.74 44.19
C LEU A 14 15.18 7.27 44.25
N ALA A 15 16.02 6.36 44.73
CA ALA A 15 15.65 4.94 44.89
C ALA A 15 14.43 4.75 45.81
N GLN A 16 14.33 5.50 46.92
CA GLN A 16 13.16 5.48 47.79
C GLN A 16 11.90 6.05 47.10
N THR A 17 12.05 7.10 46.31
CA THR A 17 10.94 7.72 45.57
C THR A 17 10.42 6.77 44.49
N ILE A 18 11.31 6.12 43.75
CA ILE A 18 10.99 5.09 42.75
C ILE A 18 10.27 3.92 43.42
N GLY A 19 10.80 3.39 44.53
CA GLY A 19 10.16 2.31 45.29
C GLY A 19 8.76 2.68 45.79
N SER A 20 8.56 3.92 46.27
CA SER A 20 7.24 4.43 46.68
C SER A 20 6.27 4.52 45.51
N ASN A 21 6.72 4.99 44.34
CA ASN A 21 5.88 5.05 43.16
C ASN A 21 5.46 3.66 42.67
N ILE A 22 6.38 2.68 42.67
CA ILE A 22 6.08 1.29 42.31
C ILE A 22 5.01 0.69 43.24
N GLN A 23 5.09 0.98 44.54
CA GLN A 23 4.07 0.55 45.51
C GLN A 23 2.71 1.19 45.23
N LYS A 24 2.68 2.51 44.95
CA LYS A 24 1.44 3.22 44.59
C LYS A 24 0.83 2.71 43.29
N ILE A 25 1.65 2.42 42.27
CA ILE A 25 1.22 1.80 41.02
C ILE A 25 0.54 0.47 41.34
N THR A 26 1.23 -0.43 42.06
CA THR A 26 0.69 -1.73 42.44
C THR A 26 -0.62 -1.63 43.23
N GLN A 27 -0.71 -0.68 44.16
CA GLN A 27 -1.94 -0.42 44.93
C GLN A 27 -3.10 0.03 44.03
N TYR A 28 -2.90 1.07 43.22
CA TYR A 28 -3.94 1.58 42.33
C TYR A 28 -4.33 0.55 41.28
N THR A 29 -3.39 -0.25 40.78
CA THR A 29 -3.66 -1.39 39.90
C THR A 29 -4.62 -2.40 40.54
N ALA A 30 -4.42 -2.74 41.82
CA ALA A 30 -5.33 -3.63 42.55
C ALA A 30 -6.74 -3.01 42.75
N GLU A 31 -6.82 -1.69 43.00
CA GLU A 31 -8.09 -0.97 43.08
C GLU A 31 -8.82 -0.92 41.73
N ILE A 32 -8.08 -0.68 40.64
CA ILE A 32 -8.59 -0.68 39.27
C ILE A 32 -9.13 -2.08 38.92
N GLN A 33 -8.45 -3.17 39.29
CA GLN A 33 -8.94 -4.52 39.07
C GLN A 33 -10.30 -4.76 39.74
N ARG A 34 -10.51 -4.26 40.96
CA ARG A 34 -11.79 -4.37 41.67
C ARG A 34 -12.90 -3.65 40.92
N ILE A 35 -12.61 -2.46 40.40
CA ILE A 35 -13.56 -1.68 39.60
C ILE A 35 -13.88 -2.39 38.28
N VAL A 36 -12.86 -2.88 37.56
CA VAL A 36 -13.02 -3.60 36.28
C VAL A 36 -13.88 -4.86 36.44
N ASN A 37 -13.76 -5.56 37.57
CA ASN A 37 -14.56 -6.75 37.85
C ASN A 37 -16.05 -6.44 38.10
N GLN A 38 -16.40 -5.19 38.41
CA GLN A 38 -17.77 -4.72 38.61
C GLN A 38 -18.39 -4.16 37.31
N LEU A 39 -17.61 -4.04 36.22
CA LEU A 39 -18.13 -3.57 34.93
C LEU A 39 -19.00 -4.64 34.26
N GLY A 40 -20.18 -4.24 33.81
CA GLY A 40 -21.18 -5.13 33.22
C GLY A 40 -22.05 -5.88 34.23
N THR A 41 -21.98 -5.55 35.52
CA THR A 41 -22.91 -6.05 36.56
C THR A 41 -23.93 -4.95 36.94
N PRO A 42 -24.97 -5.24 37.74
CA PRO A 42 -25.93 -4.22 38.18
C PRO A 42 -25.33 -3.04 39.00
N GLN A 43 -24.07 -3.16 39.41
CA GLN A 43 -23.31 -2.14 40.15
C GLN A 43 -22.56 -1.18 39.20
N ASP A 44 -22.63 -1.41 37.89
CA ASP A 44 -21.98 -0.60 36.86
C ASP A 44 -22.67 0.76 36.71
N THR A 45 -22.05 1.79 37.30
CA THR A 45 -22.55 3.17 37.35
C THR A 45 -21.60 4.14 36.64
N THR A 46 -22.12 5.28 36.19
CA THR A 46 -21.29 6.31 35.53
C THR A 46 -20.20 6.85 36.45
N GLU A 47 -20.49 6.96 37.75
CA GLU A 47 -19.54 7.37 38.79
C GLU A 47 -18.39 6.37 38.95
N LEU A 48 -18.69 5.06 38.96
CA LEU A 48 -17.68 4.00 39.05
C LEU A 48 -16.72 4.02 37.85
N ARG A 49 -17.26 4.30 36.65
CA ARG A 49 -16.46 4.43 35.41
C ARG A 49 -15.62 5.71 35.39
N GLN A 50 -16.10 6.82 35.94
CA GLN A 50 -15.27 8.02 36.10
C GLN A 50 -14.12 7.78 37.10
N GLN A 51 -14.36 7.06 38.19
CA GLN A 51 -13.31 6.66 39.13
C GLN A 51 -12.25 5.76 38.48
N LEU A 52 -12.67 4.85 37.60
CA LEU A 52 -11.76 4.01 36.82
C LEU A 52 -10.81 4.86 35.97
N GLN A 53 -11.36 5.80 35.20
CA GLN A 53 -10.58 6.68 34.32
C GLN A 53 -9.59 7.54 35.10
N GLN A 54 -10.02 8.16 36.20
CA GLN A 54 -9.15 8.97 37.05
C GLN A 54 -7.99 8.15 37.64
N LYS A 55 -8.27 6.93 38.12
CA LYS A 55 -7.23 6.05 38.67
C LYS A 55 -6.27 5.56 37.59
N GLN A 56 -6.75 5.25 36.38
CA GLN A 56 -5.90 4.88 35.25
C GLN A 56 -4.96 6.02 34.85
N GLN A 57 -5.47 7.25 34.76
CA GLN A 57 -4.66 8.43 34.48
C GLN A 57 -3.59 8.67 35.55
N CYS A 58 -3.94 8.50 36.83
CA CYS A 58 -2.99 8.61 37.93
C CYS A 58 -1.85 7.58 37.82
N VAL A 59 -2.17 6.31 37.50
CA VAL A 59 -1.14 5.27 37.31
C VAL A 59 -0.26 5.56 36.09
N ASN A 60 -0.83 6.02 34.97
CA ASN A 60 -0.06 6.41 33.80
C ASN A 60 0.91 7.57 34.09
N GLN A 61 0.49 8.54 34.90
CA GLN A 61 1.35 9.65 35.31
C GLN A 61 2.48 9.16 36.23
N LEU A 62 2.16 8.33 37.22
CA LEU A 62 3.16 7.71 38.11
C LEU A 62 4.16 6.86 37.32
N ALA A 63 3.72 6.13 36.29
CA ALA A 63 4.59 5.34 35.42
C ALA A 63 5.60 6.24 34.67
N LYS A 64 5.13 7.33 34.06
CA LYS A 64 6.00 8.30 33.35
C LYS A 64 7.00 8.98 34.30
N GLU A 65 6.57 9.36 35.49
CA GLU A 65 7.46 9.96 36.50
C GLU A 65 8.51 8.96 36.98
N THR A 66 8.12 7.70 37.18
CA THR A 66 9.03 6.64 37.62
C THR A 66 10.06 6.31 36.55
N ASP A 67 9.67 6.25 35.28
CA ASP A 67 10.60 6.10 34.15
C ASP A 67 11.64 7.23 34.11
N ARG A 68 11.20 8.48 34.27
CA ARG A 68 12.11 9.64 34.35
C ARG A 68 13.09 9.51 35.51
N TYR A 69 12.63 9.16 36.71
CA TYR A 69 13.50 8.96 37.87
C TYR A 69 14.44 7.76 37.71
N MET A 70 14.04 6.70 37.00
CA MET A 70 14.90 5.55 36.68
C MET A 70 16.04 5.94 35.74
N LYS A 71 15.77 6.79 34.73
CA LYS A 71 16.79 7.34 33.83
C LYS A 71 17.76 8.26 34.57
N GLU A 72 17.24 9.12 35.45
CA GLU A 72 18.06 10.00 36.31
C GLU A 72 18.95 9.18 37.26
N PHE A 73 18.39 8.14 37.90
CA PHE A 73 19.13 7.19 38.73
C PHE A 73 20.21 6.43 37.95
N GLY A 74 20.00 6.18 36.65
CA GLY A 74 20.98 5.59 35.76
C GLY A 74 22.15 6.51 35.34
N SER A 75 22.00 7.82 35.48
CA SER A 75 22.95 8.83 34.96
C SER A 75 24.09 9.23 35.93
N PHE A 76 24.06 8.75 37.18
CA PHE A 76 25.08 9.07 38.17
C PHE A 76 26.43 8.37 37.85
N LEU A 77 27.52 9.14 37.86
CA LEU A 77 28.89 8.70 37.53
C LEU A 77 29.43 7.61 38.48
N PRO A 78 30.37 6.75 38.00
CA PRO A 78 30.83 5.60 38.75
C PRO A 78 31.71 5.96 39.97
N THR A 79 31.26 5.57 41.17
CA THR A 79 32.04 5.56 42.42
C THR A 79 32.21 4.14 42.95
N ALA A 80 33.12 3.94 43.93
CA ALA A 80 33.51 2.64 44.47
C ALA A 80 32.37 1.77 45.07
N GLU A 81 31.17 2.33 45.27
CA GLU A 81 29.95 1.60 45.68
C GLU A 81 29.09 1.10 44.49
N GLN A 82 29.67 1.00 43.29
CA GLN A 82 28.99 0.57 42.06
C GLN A 82 28.21 -0.75 42.19
N ARG A 83 28.73 -1.74 42.93
CA ARG A 83 28.10 -3.07 43.03
C ARG A 83 26.77 -3.03 43.76
N GLN A 84 26.67 -2.27 44.85
CA GLN A 84 25.48 -2.21 45.68
C GLN A 84 24.37 -1.38 45.02
N ARG A 85 24.75 -0.32 44.29
CA ARG A 85 23.81 0.51 43.51
C ARG A 85 23.31 -0.20 42.26
N LYS A 86 24.14 -1.01 41.61
CA LYS A 86 23.76 -1.85 40.47
C LYS A 86 22.69 -2.86 40.87
N ILE A 87 22.91 -3.59 41.97
CA ILE A 87 21.91 -4.54 42.52
C ILE A 87 20.59 -3.83 42.87
N LEU A 88 20.68 -2.65 43.47
CA LEU A 88 19.50 -1.84 43.80
C LEU A 88 18.76 -1.37 42.54
N LYS A 89 19.49 -0.94 41.50
CA LYS A 89 18.96 -0.55 40.18
C LYS A 89 18.22 -1.72 39.54
N ASP A 90 18.86 -2.88 39.45
CA ASP A 90 18.32 -4.07 38.79
C ASP A 90 17.06 -4.57 39.49
N ARG A 91 17.04 -4.52 40.82
CA ARG A 91 15.85 -4.80 41.61
C ARG A 91 14.71 -3.82 41.31
N LEU A 92 14.98 -2.52 41.30
CA LEU A 92 13.97 -1.49 41.00
C LEU A 92 13.45 -1.59 39.57
N VAL A 93 14.32 -1.91 38.60
CA VAL A 93 13.95 -2.22 37.21
C VAL A 93 12.98 -3.40 37.16
N GLY A 94 13.31 -4.50 37.84
CA GLY A 94 12.45 -5.69 37.90
C GLY A 94 11.11 -5.43 38.58
N ASP A 95 11.12 -4.78 39.73
CA ASP A 95 9.91 -4.44 40.50
C ASP A 95 9.00 -3.49 39.69
N PHE A 96 9.57 -2.52 38.97
CA PHE A 96 8.82 -1.61 38.11
C PHE A 96 8.24 -2.32 36.89
N SER A 97 9.01 -3.19 36.23
CA SER A 97 8.56 -4.01 35.10
C SER A 97 7.34 -4.85 35.48
N ASN A 98 7.40 -5.52 36.63
CA ASN A 98 6.33 -6.36 37.14
C ASN A 98 5.07 -5.56 37.47
N ALA A 99 5.22 -4.38 38.10
CA ALA A 99 4.09 -3.50 38.41
C ALA A 99 3.41 -2.97 37.14
N LEU A 100 4.18 -2.58 36.11
CA LEU A 100 3.64 -2.15 34.82
C LEU A 100 2.97 -3.29 34.06
N ALA A 101 3.53 -4.50 34.09
CA ALA A 101 2.95 -5.65 33.40
C ALA A 101 1.59 -6.03 34.01
N ALA A 102 1.48 -5.99 35.34
CA ALA A 102 0.22 -6.17 36.05
C ALA A 102 -0.81 -5.08 35.67
N PHE A 103 -0.39 -3.81 35.64
CA PHE A 103 -1.26 -2.71 35.25
C PHE A 103 -1.75 -2.82 33.80
N GLN A 104 -0.85 -3.11 32.86
CA GLN A 104 -1.16 -3.23 31.44
C GLN A 104 -2.16 -4.36 31.17
N LYS A 105 -2.01 -5.49 31.86
CA LYS A 105 -2.98 -6.60 31.79
C LYS A 105 -4.38 -6.13 32.19
N ILE A 106 -4.49 -5.37 33.27
CA ILE A 106 -5.77 -4.88 33.80
C ILE A 106 -6.36 -3.78 32.91
N GLN A 107 -5.52 -2.92 32.34
CA GLN A 107 -5.93 -1.90 31.38
C GLN A 107 -6.53 -2.51 30.10
N ARG A 108 -5.95 -3.61 29.61
CA ARG A 108 -6.51 -4.38 28.47
C ARG A 108 -7.85 -5.02 28.81
N GLN A 109 -7.98 -5.58 30.02
CA GLN A 109 -9.27 -6.11 30.50
C GLN A 109 -10.35 -5.04 30.59
N ALA A 110 -10.01 -3.83 31.06
CA ALA A 110 -10.93 -2.69 31.09
C ALA A 110 -11.40 -2.29 29.69
N ALA A 111 -10.49 -2.17 28.72
CA ALA A 111 -10.82 -1.84 27.34
C ALA A 111 -11.74 -2.88 26.68
N GLN A 112 -11.50 -4.17 26.96
CA GLN A 112 -12.33 -5.27 26.45
C GLN A 112 -13.77 -5.19 27.01
N LYS A 113 -13.93 -4.95 28.32
CA LYS A 113 -15.25 -4.77 28.95
C LYS A 113 -16.02 -3.58 28.39
N GLU A 114 -15.32 -2.49 28.05
CA GLU A 114 -15.92 -1.30 27.43
C GLU A 114 -16.41 -1.60 25.99
N LYS A 115 -15.61 -2.33 25.21
CA LYS A 115 -15.98 -2.78 23.86
C LYS A 115 -17.18 -3.73 23.87
N GLU A 116 -17.23 -4.67 24.82
CA GLU A 116 -18.36 -5.58 25.02
C GLU A 116 -19.65 -4.84 25.40
N PHE A 117 -19.55 -3.78 26.20
CA PHE A 117 -20.69 -2.93 26.52
C PHE A 117 -21.25 -2.23 25.27
N VAL A 118 -20.39 -1.56 24.48
CA VAL A 118 -20.80 -0.88 23.24
C VAL A 118 -21.41 -1.86 22.23
N ALA A 119 -20.85 -3.07 22.10
CA ALA A 119 -21.39 -4.12 21.24
C ALA A 119 -22.77 -4.61 21.71
N ARG A 120 -22.97 -4.77 23.02
CA ARG A 120 -24.27 -5.18 23.58
C ARG A 120 -25.35 -4.12 23.38
N VAL A 121 -25.06 -2.84 23.63
CA VAL A 121 -26.02 -1.74 23.41
C VAL A 121 -26.45 -1.67 21.94
N ARG A 122 -25.50 -1.85 21.02
CA ARG A 122 -25.77 -1.95 19.57
C ARG A 122 -26.61 -3.18 19.19
N ALA A 123 -26.42 -4.30 19.88
CA ALA A 123 -27.17 -5.53 19.63
C ALA A 123 -28.59 -5.46 20.22
N SER A 124 -28.77 -4.88 21.41
CA SER A 124 -30.09 -4.70 22.04
C SER A 124 -31.00 -3.75 21.24
N SER A 125 -30.44 -2.75 20.55
CA SER A 125 -31.21 -1.91 19.61
C SER A 125 -31.61 -2.62 18.31
N ARG A 126 -31.13 -3.85 18.05
CA ARG A 126 -31.50 -4.66 16.87
C ARG A 126 -32.44 -5.82 17.18
N VAL A 127 -32.72 -6.11 18.46
CA VAL A 127 -33.47 -7.30 18.88
C VAL A 127 -34.88 -6.89 19.34
N SER A 128 -35.74 -6.60 18.37
CA SER A 128 -37.19 -6.82 18.43
C SER A 128 -37.69 -7.06 17.00
N GLY A 129 -37.39 -8.27 16.51
CA GLY A 129 -37.76 -8.74 15.16
C GLY A 129 -37.07 -10.07 14.86
N GLY A 130 -37.51 -11.15 15.50
CA GLY A 130 -37.08 -12.52 15.15
C GLY A 130 -37.72 -12.95 13.83
N LEU A 131 -36.92 -13.28 12.81
CA LEU A 131 -36.48 -14.64 12.36
C LEU A 131 -37.38 -15.16 11.20
N PRO A 132 -36.96 -16.08 10.29
CA PRO A 132 -35.81 -17.00 10.31
C PRO A 132 -35.04 -17.17 8.95
N ASP A 133 -34.13 -18.13 8.97
CA ASP A 133 -33.21 -18.64 7.95
C ASP A 133 -33.87 -19.43 6.78
N GLU A 134 -33.08 -19.55 5.71
CA GLU A 134 -33.16 -20.37 4.47
C GLU A 134 -34.22 -20.15 3.36
N GLY A 135 -33.68 -19.82 2.18
CA GLY A 135 -33.88 -20.64 0.96
C GLY A 135 -35.07 -20.33 0.03
N LEU A 136 -34.72 -19.89 -1.19
CA LEU A 136 -35.31 -20.29 -2.48
C LEU A 136 -36.84 -20.58 -2.53
N LEU A 137 -37.61 -19.79 -3.31
CA LEU A 137 -38.93 -20.23 -3.77
C LEU A 137 -39.01 -20.35 -5.29
N SER A 138 -38.99 -21.63 -5.69
CA SER A 138 -39.96 -22.18 -6.63
C SER A 138 -41.40 -21.74 -6.28
N PHE A 139 -42.15 -21.51 -7.35
CA PHE A 139 -43.57 -21.20 -7.52
C PHE A 139 -44.55 -21.92 -6.54
N GLU A 140 -45.46 -21.20 -5.84
CA GLU A 140 -46.95 -21.25 -5.95
C GLU A 140 -47.74 -20.66 -4.74
N SER A 141 -48.82 -19.93 -5.09
CA SER A 141 -50.17 -19.71 -4.49
C SER A 141 -50.46 -19.08 -3.10
N GLU A 142 -51.13 -17.91 -3.17
CA GLU A 142 -52.29 -17.32 -2.45
C GLU A 142 -52.49 -17.27 -0.90
N ASN A 143 -52.88 -16.05 -0.46
CA ASN A 143 -53.82 -15.62 0.62
C ASN A 143 -53.32 -15.04 2.00
N ARG A 144 -53.29 -13.68 2.07
CA ARG A 144 -53.66 -12.70 3.18
C ARG A 144 -53.06 -12.79 4.61
N PRO A 145 -53.12 -11.71 5.45
CA PRO A 145 -53.12 -10.24 5.21
C PRO A 145 -52.09 -9.44 6.06
N GLN A 146 -51.96 -8.14 5.74
CA GLN A 146 -51.03 -7.13 6.27
C GLN A 146 -51.05 -6.91 7.79
N ALA A 147 -49.87 -6.78 8.40
CA ALA A 147 -49.66 -6.07 9.67
C ALA A 147 -48.51 -5.06 9.51
N GLN A 148 -48.78 -3.82 9.92
CA GLN A 148 -47.89 -2.66 9.87
C GLN A 148 -46.71 -2.85 10.84
N VAL A 149 -45.47 -2.64 10.37
CA VAL A 149 -44.28 -2.53 11.24
C VAL A 149 -43.85 -1.06 11.29
N GLN A 150 -43.84 -0.52 12.50
CA GLN A 150 -43.43 0.83 12.84
C GLN A 150 -41.91 0.83 13.11
N ASP A 151 -41.24 1.84 12.59
CA ASP A 151 -39.77 2.00 12.59
C ASP A 151 -39.31 2.52 13.96
N ASP A 152 -38.64 1.68 14.77
CA ASP A 152 -38.03 2.10 16.04
C ASP A 152 -36.54 2.41 15.83
N ALA A 153 -36.21 3.70 15.70
CA ALA A 153 -34.85 4.20 15.63
C ALA A 153 -34.15 4.18 17.02
N ILE A 154 -32.82 4.03 17.02
CA ILE A 154 -31.97 4.14 18.21
C ILE A 154 -32.25 5.48 18.92
N ARG A 155 -32.59 5.46 20.21
CA ARG A 155 -32.85 6.68 21.00
C ARG A 155 -31.62 7.58 21.02
N GLU A 156 -31.83 8.90 20.90
CA GLU A 156 -30.75 9.91 20.88
C GLU A 156 -29.86 9.85 22.13
N GLU A 157 -30.41 9.47 23.28
CA GLU A 157 -29.68 9.26 24.54
C GLU A 157 -28.69 8.07 24.47
N ASP A 158 -29.05 6.97 23.77
CA ASP A 158 -28.18 5.81 23.61
C ASP A 158 -26.99 6.12 22.71
N LEU A 159 -27.18 7.00 21.71
CA LEU A 159 -26.11 7.45 20.81
C LEU A 159 -25.09 8.33 21.53
N VAL A 160 -25.53 9.21 22.44
CA VAL A 160 -24.64 10.04 23.27
C VAL A 160 -23.81 9.16 24.19
N LEU A 161 -24.44 8.19 24.86
CA LEU A 161 -23.76 7.21 25.70
C LEU A 161 -22.74 6.39 24.90
N ILE A 162 -23.07 5.88 23.72
CA ILE A 162 -22.13 5.14 22.86
C ILE A 162 -20.93 6.02 22.49
N LYS A 163 -21.16 7.28 22.13
CA LYS A 163 -20.10 8.21 21.73
C LYS A 163 -19.12 8.51 22.88
N GLU A 164 -19.62 8.73 24.08
CA GLU A 164 -18.77 8.90 25.28
C GLU A 164 -17.92 7.65 25.57
N ARG A 165 -18.50 6.45 25.38
CA ARG A 165 -17.79 5.18 25.59
C ARG A 165 -16.72 4.93 24.53
N GLU A 166 -16.95 5.30 23.27
CA GLU A 166 -15.94 5.20 22.22
C GLU A 166 -14.75 6.14 22.42
N THR A 167 -14.99 7.38 22.90
CA THR A 167 -13.89 8.30 23.24
C THR A 167 -13.03 7.76 24.39
N SER A 168 -13.66 7.11 25.37
CA SER A 168 -12.98 6.47 26.49
C SER A 168 -12.10 5.29 26.03
N ILE A 169 -12.58 4.49 25.07
CA ILE A 169 -11.81 3.38 24.48
C ILE A 169 -10.58 3.90 23.74
N ARG A 170 -10.71 4.98 22.95
CA ARG A 170 -9.58 5.59 22.24
C ARG A 170 -8.51 6.11 23.19
N GLN A 171 -8.91 6.71 24.31
CA GLN A 171 -7.97 7.16 25.35
C GLN A 171 -7.23 5.97 25.97
N LEU A 172 -7.93 4.86 26.28
CA LEU A 172 -7.31 3.65 26.80
C LEU A 172 -6.30 3.02 25.84
N GLU A 173 -6.60 3.00 24.55
CA GLU A 173 -5.68 2.50 23.52
C GLU A 173 -4.42 3.37 23.41
N SER A 174 -4.56 4.69 23.50
CA SER A 174 -3.43 5.62 23.56
C SER A 174 -2.56 5.42 24.80
N ASP A 175 -3.20 5.24 25.96
CA ASP A 175 -2.49 5.02 27.23
C ASP A 175 -1.70 3.70 27.21
N ILE A 176 -2.23 2.63 26.59
CA ILE A 176 -1.53 1.34 26.42
C ILE A 176 -0.25 1.53 25.58
N ILE A 177 -0.30 2.36 24.54
CA ILE A 177 0.89 2.70 23.72
C ILE A 177 1.92 3.44 24.58
N GLY A 178 1.49 4.39 25.42
CA GLY A 178 2.37 5.12 26.32
C GLY A 178 3.14 4.23 27.30
N ILE A 179 2.49 3.19 27.85
CA ILE A 179 3.15 2.21 28.73
C ILE A 179 4.13 1.30 27.96
N ASN A 180 3.84 0.98 26.68
CA ASN A 180 4.75 0.18 25.86
C ASN A 180 6.08 0.89 25.55
N GLU A 181 6.09 2.21 25.44
CA GLU A 181 7.34 2.97 25.28
C GLU A 181 8.21 2.88 26.56
N ILE A 182 7.60 2.91 27.75
CA ILE A 182 8.32 2.72 29.02
C ILE A 182 8.95 1.32 29.10
N PHE A 183 8.28 0.28 28.58
CA PHE A 183 8.86 -1.06 28.50
C PHE A 183 10.09 -1.13 27.60
N LYS A 184 10.13 -0.36 26.50
CA LYS A 184 11.31 -0.28 25.64
C LYS A 184 12.47 0.41 26.35
N ASP A 185 12.20 1.52 27.04
CA ASP A 185 13.19 2.24 27.82
C ASP A 185 13.78 1.37 28.93
N LEU A 186 12.94 0.59 29.62
CA LEU A 186 13.36 -0.37 30.63
C LEU A 186 14.19 -1.52 30.02
N GLY A 187 13.79 -2.01 28.85
CA GLY A 187 14.52 -3.04 28.10
C GLY A 187 15.90 -2.56 27.65
N MET A 188 16.04 -1.32 27.19
CA MET A 188 17.33 -0.72 26.85
C MET A 188 18.23 -0.57 28.08
N MET A 189 17.66 -0.20 29.23
CA MET A 189 18.39 -0.08 30.50
C MET A 189 18.92 -1.42 31.03
N VAL A 190 18.24 -2.53 30.68
CA VAL A 190 18.69 -3.91 30.93
C VAL A 190 19.78 -4.33 29.92
N HIS A 191 19.70 -3.85 28.67
CA HIS A 191 20.60 -4.21 27.58
C HIS A 191 21.94 -3.45 27.58
N GLU A 192 22.02 -2.26 28.20
CA GLU A 192 23.27 -1.50 28.43
C GLU A 192 24.23 -2.17 29.44
N GLN A 193 23.83 -3.29 30.07
CA GLN A 193 24.69 -4.13 30.90
C GLN A 193 25.23 -5.36 30.16
N GLY A 194 25.19 -5.37 28.83
CA GLY A 194 25.75 -6.43 27.99
C GLY A 194 27.28 -6.52 27.96
N ASP A 195 27.97 -6.12 29.02
CA ASP A 195 29.36 -6.50 29.29
C ASP A 195 29.38 -7.57 30.39
N THR A 196 29.42 -8.82 29.92
CA THR A 196 29.85 -10.08 30.58
C THR A 196 30.04 -10.05 32.11
N ILE A 197 29.06 -10.61 32.85
CA ILE A 197 29.35 -11.49 33.99
C ILE A 197 28.42 -12.71 33.91
N ASP A 198 29.02 -13.82 33.48
CA ASP A 198 28.47 -15.17 33.47
C ASP A 198 28.17 -15.66 34.90
N SER A 199 26.94 -16.13 35.15
CA SER A 199 26.84 -17.41 35.84
C SER A 199 26.63 -18.46 34.75
N ILE A 200 27.66 -19.29 34.55
CA ILE A 200 27.61 -20.41 33.60
C ILE A 200 26.34 -21.23 33.85
N GLU A 201 25.88 -21.34 35.09
CA GLU A 201 24.67 -22.07 35.47
C GLU A 201 23.37 -21.41 34.99
N ALA A 202 23.21 -20.07 35.09
CA ALA A 202 21.99 -19.41 34.59
C ALA A 202 22.00 -19.28 33.06
N ASN A 203 23.18 -19.10 32.46
CA ASN A 203 23.33 -19.14 31.00
C ASN A 203 23.13 -20.56 30.46
N VAL A 204 23.54 -21.61 31.19
CA VAL A 204 23.27 -23.01 30.83
C VAL A 204 21.80 -23.37 31.06
N GLU A 205 21.16 -22.95 32.15
CA GLU A 205 19.72 -23.18 32.39
C GLU A 205 18.85 -22.40 31.40
N THR A 206 19.19 -21.14 31.12
CA THR A 206 18.45 -20.30 30.17
C THR A 206 18.73 -20.75 28.74
N ALA A 207 19.97 -21.13 28.39
CA ALA A 207 20.26 -21.78 27.13
C ALA A 207 19.58 -23.14 27.03
N GLU A 208 19.47 -23.93 28.09
CA GLU A 208 18.77 -25.21 28.08
C GLU A 208 17.27 -25.01 27.89
N VAL A 209 16.64 -24.05 28.57
CA VAL A 209 15.23 -23.70 28.37
C VAL A 209 15.00 -23.14 26.97
N HIS A 210 15.88 -22.27 26.46
CA HIS A 210 15.79 -21.76 25.09
C HIS A 210 16.09 -22.84 24.04
N VAL A 211 17.01 -23.76 24.29
CA VAL A 211 17.33 -24.89 23.41
C VAL A 211 16.22 -25.92 23.46
N GLN A 212 15.57 -26.16 24.59
CA GLN A 212 14.39 -27.04 24.70
C GLN A 212 13.16 -26.41 24.04
N SER A 213 12.94 -25.11 24.24
CA SER A 213 11.86 -24.36 23.57
C SER A 213 12.11 -24.30 22.07
N ALA A 214 13.33 -23.92 21.64
CA ALA A 214 13.75 -23.94 20.25
C ALA A 214 13.67 -25.35 19.69
N SER A 215 14.07 -26.39 20.41
CA SER A 215 13.94 -27.78 19.97
C SER A 215 12.47 -28.18 19.82
N ARG A 216 11.59 -27.77 20.72
CA ARG A 216 10.14 -28.04 20.61
C ARG A 216 9.52 -27.29 19.43
N GLN A 217 9.92 -26.04 19.22
CA GLN A 217 9.48 -25.25 18.07
C GLN A 217 10.07 -25.80 16.77
N LEU A 218 11.33 -26.23 16.75
CA LEU A 218 12.00 -26.90 15.62
C LEU A 218 11.39 -28.26 15.32
N SER A 219 10.97 -29.03 16.34
CA SER A 219 10.26 -30.31 16.14
C SER A 219 8.86 -30.10 15.55
N ARG A 220 8.09 -29.11 16.03
CA ARG A 220 6.81 -28.73 15.40
C ARG A 220 7.02 -28.18 13.99
N ALA A 221 8.07 -27.39 13.82
CA ALA A 221 8.43 -26.82 12.54
C ALA A 221 8.89 -27.86 11.51
N ALA A 222 9.53 -28.94 11.95
CA ALA A 222 9.94 -30.05 11.11
C ALA A 222 8.74 -30.81 10.49
N GLU A 223 7.54 -30.62 11.04
CA GLU A 223 6.30 -31.16 10.46
C GLU A 223 5.73 -30.28 9.34
N TYR A 224 6.15 -29.02 9.21
CA TYR A 224 5.69 -28.16 8.12
C TYR A 224 6.16 -28.73 6.79
N GLN A 225 5.19 -28.91 5.91
CA GLN A 225 5.39 -29.38 4.55
C GLN A 225 4.91 -28.30 3.60
N ASP A 226 5.61 -28.19 2.49
CA ASP A 226 5.23 -27.39 1.34
C ASP A 226 4.10 -28.08 0.55
N TYR A 227 3.20 -27.27 0.00
CA TYR A 227 2.03 -27.70 -0.74
C TYR A 227 1.79 -26.74 -1.91
N PHE A 228 1.28 -27.28 -3.01
CA PHE A 228 0.83 -26.49 -4.16
C PHE A 228 -0.65 -26.75 -4.45
N THR A 229 -1.26 -25.89 -5.27
CA THR A 229 -2.64 -26.07 -5.75
C THR A 229 -2.68 -26.34 -7.23
N ASP A 230 -3.49 -27.31 -7.66
CA ASP A 230 -3.71 -27.61 -9.08
C ASP A 230 -4.79 -26.72 -9.72
N MET A 231 -5.13 -26.98 -10.99
CA MET A 231 -6.19 -26.25 -11.71
C MET A 231 -7.59 -26.42 -11.09
N ASN A 232 -7.83 -27.52 -10.36
CA ASN A 232 -9.07 -27.78 -9.64
C ASN A 232 -9.09 -27.11 -8.26
N ARG A 233 -8.02 -26.38 -7.90
CA ARG A 233 -7.84 -25.69 -6.62
C ARG A 233 -7.69 -26.63 -5.44
N GLU A 234 -7.34 -27.89 -5.68
CA GLU A 234 -7.07 -28.87 -4.64
C GLU A 234 -5.65 -28.67 -4.10
N VAL A 235 -5.49 -28.72 -2.76
CA VAL A 235 -4.18 -28.57 -2.13
C VAL A 235 -3.50 -29.94 -2.09
N LEU A 236 -2.39 -30.05 -2.80
CA LEU A 236 -1.63 -31.28 -2.94
C LEU A 236 -0.27 -31.09 -2.26
N ARG A 237 0.18 -32.13 -1.55
CA ARG A 237 1.51 -32.11 -0.94
C ARG A 237 2.55 -31.98 -2.04
N ASP A 238 3.46 -31.04 -1.87
CA ASP A 238 4.57 -30.90 -2.79
C ASP A 238 5.59 -32.01 -2.57
N TYR A 239 6.02 -32.69 -3.62
CA TYR A 239 7.09 -33.67 -3.52
C TYR A 239 8.46 -32.99 -3.46
N HIS A 240 8.59 -31.80 -4.07
CA HIS A 240 9.81 -31.02 -4.16
C HIS A 240 9.72 -29.87 -3.16
N GLN A 241 10.06 -30.15 -1.90
CA GLN A 241 9.99 -29.19 -0.80
C GLN A 241 10.97 -28.01 -1.02
N ASN A 242 10.50 -26.94 -1.67
CA ASN A 242 11.36 -25.84 -2.11
C ASN A 242 11.45 -24.69 -1.12
N TYR A 243 10.43 -24.52 -0.28
CA TYR A 243 10.49 -23.61 0.86
C TYR A 243 11.28 -24.25 2.01
N ARG A 244 12.31 -23.55 2.48
CA ARG A 244 13.13 -23.93 3.64
C ARG A 244 12.77 -23.04 4.81
N LEU A 245 12.25 -23.63 5.88
CA LEU A 245 12.02 -22.87 7.11
C LEU A 245 13.36 -22.56 7.78
N GLU A 246 13.64 -21.28 7.97
CA GLU A 246 14.88 -20.78 8.57
C GLU A 246 14.73 -20.60 10.09
N TYR A 247 13.60 -20.05 10.52
CA TYR A 247 13.26 -19.93 11.94
C TYR A 247 11.77 -19.78 12.16
N GLY A 248 11.31 -20.17 13.34
CA GLY A 248 9.95 -19.94 13.82
C GLY A 248 10.01 -19.39 15.24
N MET A 249 9.29 -18.31 15.50
CA MET A 249 9.16 -17.73 16.83
C MET A 249 7.69 -17.45 17.10
N GLU A 250 7.20 -17.96 18.23
CA GLU A 250 5.85 -17.65 18.71
C GLU A 250 5.96 -16.95 20.06
N ASN A 251 5.25 -15.84 20.21
CA ASN A 251 5.07 -15.18 21.49
C ASN A 251 3.58 -15.02 21.80
N SER A 252 3.23 -14.38 22.91
CA SER A 252 1.84 -14.21 23.34
C SER A 252 0.94 -13.38 22.41
N THR A 253 1.50 -12.78 21.37
CA THR A 253 0.80 -11.88 20.44
C THR A 253 0.91 -12.28 18.97
N HIS A 254 2.01 -12.92 18.56
CA HIS A 254 2.28 -13.22 17.16
C HIS A 254 3.10 -14.51 17.01
N THR A 255 2.85 -15.20 15.90
CA THR A 255 3.71 -16.25 15.36
C THR A 255 4.43 -15.67 14.13
N ILE A 256 5.75 -15.79 14.12
CA ILE A 256 6.62 -15.34 13.04
C ILE A 256 7.32 -16.57 12.48
N LEU A 257 7.13 -16.81 11.19
CA LEU A 257 7.84 -17.82 10.44
C LEU A 257 8.73 -17.11 9.43
N GLY A 258 10.03 -17.37 9.50
CA GLY A 258 11.01 -17.00 8.49
C GLY A 258 11.33 -18.20 7.63
N PHE A 259 11.17 -18.07 6.32
CA PHE A 259 11.53 -19.10 5.36
C PHE A 259 12.32 -18.50 4.20
N SER A 260 13.09 -19.33 3.52
CA SER A 260 13.79 -19.03 2.29
C SER A 260 13.29 -19.92 1.15
N ARG A 261 13.37 -19.40 -0.07
CA ARG A 261 13.05 -20.13 -1.31
C ARG A 261 13.87 -19.53 -2.44
N ASP A 262 14.40 -20.39 -3.30
CA ASP A 262 15.13 -19.94 -4.48
C ASP A 262 14.17 -19.24 -5.45
N LEU A 263 14.62 -18.20 -6.15
CA LEU A 263 13.74 -17.44 -7.05
C LEU A 263 13.19 -18.31 -8.19
N ASN A 264 14.02 -19.23 -8.68
CA ASN A 264 13.67 -20.30 -9.60
C ASN A 264 14.11 -21.63 -8.99
N THR A 265 13.16 -22.52 -8.77
CA THR A 265 13.35 -23.80 -8.10
C THR A 265 13.51 -24.97 -9.08
N CYS A 266 13.34 -24.70 -10.38
CA CYS A 266 13.28 -25.71 -11.46
C CYS A 266 12.16 -26.76 -11.27
N ASP A 267 11.23 -26.54 -10.34
CA ASP A 267 10.02 -27.34 -10.19
C ASP A 267 8.89 -26.72 -11.03
N ILE A 268 8.18 -27.57 -11.78
CA ILE A 268 7.10 -27.19 -12.68
C ILE A 268 5.82 -26.77 -11.95
N ASN A 269 5.65 -27.20 -10.69
CA ASN A 269 4.48 -26.85 -9.88
C ASN A 269 4.63 -25.46 -9.25
N ASP A 270 5.82 -24.88 -9.38
CA ASP A 270 6.29 -23.85 -8.48
C ASP A 270 6.42 -22.51 -9.23
N LYS A 271 5.98 -21.42 -8.61
CA LYS A 271 5.94 -20.12 -9.31
C LYS A 271 7.32 -19.47 -9.35
N THR A 272 7.87 -19.25 -10.55
CA THR A 272 9.10 -18.46 -10.68
C THR A 272 8.88 -17.03 -10.16
N ILE A 273 9.73 -16.56 -9.26
CA ILE A 273 9.72 -15.20 -8.73
C ILE A 273 10.57 -14.32 -9.64
N THR A 274 9.94 -13.33 -10.26
CA THR A 274 10.58 -12.33 -11.13
C THR A 274 10.46 -10.93 -10.52
N GLU A 275 10.85 -9.89 -11.26
CA GLU A 275 10.66 -8.49 -10.84
C GLU A 275 9.21 -8.00 -11.04
N SER A 276 8.34 -8.84 -11.63
CA SER A 276 6.91 -8.58 -11.78
C SER A 276 6.14 -8.64 -10.46
N THR A 277 4.92 -8.14 -10.46
CA THR A 277 4.01 -8.20 -9.31
C THR A 277 3.67 -9.64 -8.94
N ILE A 278 3.75 -9.95 -7.65
CA ILE A 278 3.39 -11.24 -7.07
C ILE A 278 2.17 -11.06 -6.18
N ARG A 279 1.18 -11.94 -6.37
CA ARG A 279 -0.01 -12.01 -5.52
C ARG A 279 0.23 -13.05 -4.44
N VAL A 280 0.52 -12.59 -3.23
CA VAL A 280 0.63 -13.45 -2.06
C VAL A 280 -0.78 -13.71 -1.54
N ILE A 281 -1.13 -14.98 -1.42
CA ILE A 281 -2.38 -15.42 -0.81
C ILE A 281 -2.10 -15.90 0.61
N TRP A 282 -3.07 -15.71 1.50
CA TRP A 282 -3.01 -16.22 2.86
C TRP A 282 -4.35 -16.78 3.26
N ALA A 283 -4.33 -17.79 4.12
CA ALA A 283 -5.50 -18.34 4.77
C ALA A 283 -5.10 -18.87 6.15
N TYR A 284 -6.03 -18.86 7.09
CA TYR A 284 -5.86 -19.53 8.38
C TYR A 284 -7.16 -20.23 8.79
N HIS A 285 -7.02 -21.30 9.56
CA HIS A 285 -8.14 -22.13 10.02
C HIS A 285 -8.06 -22.30 11.54
N PRO A 286 -9.20 -22.34 12.26
CA PRO A 286 -9.20 -22.53 13.73
C PRO A 286 -8.75 -23.93 14.16
N GLU A 287 -8.78 -24.91 13.26
CA GLU A 287 -8.39 -26.30 13.50
C GLU A 287 -7.18 -26.66 12.62
N ASP A 288 -6.27 -27.46 13.17
CA ASP A 288 -5.17 -28.08 12.43
C ASP A 288 -5.69 -29.07 11.38
N PHE A 289 -4.90 -29.33 10.33
CA PHE A 289 -5.35 -30.12 9.19
C PHE A 289 -5.53 -31.62 9.54
N GLY A 290 -6.73 -32.15 9.28
CA GLY A 290 -7.03 -33.58 9.26
C GLY A 290 -7.13 -34.14 7.83
N HIS A 291 -7.57 -35.39 7.66
CA HIS A 291 -7.97 -35.88 6.32
C HIS A 291 -9.25 -35.14 5.88
N PRO A 292 -9.28 -34.52 4.67
CA PRO A 292 -8.48 -34.82 3.48
C PRO A 292 -7.27 -33.90 3.21
N GLY A 293 -6.92 -32.97 4.10
CA GLY A 293 -5.79 -32.05 3.93
C GLY A 293 -6.07 -30.63 4.46
N PRO A 294 -5.13 -29.69 4.28
CA PRO A 294 -5.29 -28.31 4.73
C PRO A 294 -6.44 -27.60 4.02
N MET A 295 -7.37 -27.04 4.80
CA MET A 295 -8.53 -26.30 4.30
C MET A 295 -8.19 -24.81 4.18
N TYR A 296 -8.17 -24.26 2.96
CA TYR A 296 -7.80 -22.86 2.71
C TYR A 296 -8.93 -21.99 2.10
N HIS A 297 -10.04 -22.59 1.70
CA HIS A 297 -11.15 -21.89 1.05
C HIS A 297 -12.24 -21.36 2.01
N GLY A 298 -11.94 -21.24 3.30
CA GLY A 298 -12.85 -20.68 4.31
C GLY A 298 -12.98 -19.14 4.28
N LEU A 299 -13.63 -18.58 5.30
CA LEU A 299 -13.83 -17.13 5.46
C LEU A 299 -12.54 -16.36 5.77
N ASN A 300 -11.59 -17.00 6.45
CA ASN A 300 -10.34 -16.42 6.94
C ASN A 300 -9.23 -16.51 5.89
N ARG A 301 -9.41 -15.80 4.77
CA ARG A 301 -8.44 -15.78 3.67
C ARG A 301 -8.34 -14.40 3.03
N GLY A 302 -7.24 -14.15 2.34
CA GLY A 302 -7.04 -12.91 1.61
C GLY A 302 -5.91 -13.02 0.58
N ARG A 303 -5.70 -11.92 -0.14
CA ARG A 303 -4.59 -11.77 -1.07
C ARG A 303 -4.01 -10.36 -0.98
N LYS A 304 -2.73 -10.22 -1.29
CA LYS A 304 -2.05 -8.93 -1.41
C LYS A 304 -1.04 -8.97 -2.55
N SER A 305 -1.06 -7.94 -3.39
CA SER A 305 -0.07 -7.74 -4.44
C SER A 305 1.18 -7.07 -3.85
N LEU A 306 2.34 -7.60 -4.20
CA LEU A 306 3.66 -7.18 -3.72
C LEU A 306 4.66 -7.24 -4.88
N ARG A 307 5.74 -6.45 -4.81
CA ARG A 307 6.91 -6.62 -5.67
C ARG A 307 8.12 -7.00 -4.83
N LEU A 308 8.51 -8.28 -4.89
CA LEU A 308 9.52 -8.84 -3.99
C LEU A 308 10.95 -8.39 -4.34
N LEU A 309 11.21 -8.05 -5.61
CA LEU A 309 12.55 -7.71 -6.12
C LEU A 309 12.72 -6.23 -6.49
N ASN A 310 11.83 -5.34 -6.02
CA ASN A 310 12.00 -3.91 -6.24
C ASN A 310 13.21 -3.42 -5.41
N PRO A 311 14.22 -2.77 -6.02
CA PRO A 311 15.36 -2.26 -5.27
C PRO A 311 14.88 -1.40 -4.11
N LYS A 312 15.41 -1.66 -2.90
CA LYS A 312 15.09 -0.82 -1.74
C LYS A 312 15.55 0.60 -2.06
N SER A 313 14.60 1.52 -2.20
CA SER A 313 14.87 2.93 -1.97
C SER A 313 15.60 3.02 -0.64
N HIS A 314 16.81 3.60 -0.62
CA HIS A 314 17.52 3.88 0.63
C HIS A 314 16.58 4.68 1.53
N THR A 315 15.93 4.00 2.49
CA THR A 315 15.09 4.65 3.48
C THR A 315 16.03 5.38 4.42
N VAL A 316 16.41 6.60 4.03
CA VAL A 316 17.04 7.55 4.92
C VAL A 316 15.98 7.90 5.96
N THR A 317 16.01 7.19 7.07
CA THR A 317 15.25 7.57 8.25
C THR A 317 15.91 8.84 8.75
N HIS A 318 15.30 10.00 8.47
CA HIS A 318 15.75 11.26 9.04
C HIS A 318 15.63 11.17 10.57
N SER A 319 16.78 11.15 11.26
CA SER A 319 16.86 11.29 12.70
C SER A 319 16.26 12.65 13.09
N GLY A 320 15.05 12.63 13.67
CA GLY A 320 14.35 13.85 14.13
C GLY A 320 12.88 13.98 13.74
N ALA A 321 12.27 13.04 13.01
CA ALA A 321 10.84 13.10 12.72
C ALA A 321 9.98 12.65 13.92
N ALA A 322 9.45 13.60 14.68
CA ALA A 322 8.67 13.41 15.90
C ALA A 322 7.18 13.04 15.66
N PHE A 323 6.88 12.11 14.76
CA PHE A 323 5.49 11.67 14.52
C PHE A 323 5.42 10.26 13.93
N PHE A 324 4.50 9.45 14.46
CA PHE A 324 4.06 8.20 13.86
C PHE A 324 2.67 8.41 13.25
N ASP A 325 2.61 8.37 11.92
CA ASP A 325 1.37 8.23 11.16
C ASP A 325 1.27 6.78 10.69
N ILE A 326 0.05 6.27 10.56
CA ILE A 326 -0.19 5.08 9.75
C ILE A 326 0.01 5.50 8.29
N ARG A 327 1.23 5.31 7.77
CA ARG A 327 1.64 5.68 6.42
C ARG A 327 1.49 4.51 5.46
N HIS A 328 1.10 4.80 4.22
CA HIS A 328 1.42 3.92 3.10
C HIS A 328 2.96 3.90 2.98
N ASN A 329 3.61 2.84 3.44
CA ASN A 329 5.07 2.75 3.56
C ASN A 329 5.81 2.64 2.21
N ASN A 330 5.11 2.73 1.07
CA ASN A 330 5.70 2.82 -0.26
C ASN A 330 5.92 4.29 -0.66
N ALA A 331 6.57 5.06 0.22
CA ALA A 331 6.92 6.45 -0.10
C ALA A 331 8.01 6.47 -1.18
N PHE A 332 7.74 7.15 -2.30
CA PHE A 332 8.75 7.38 -3.32
C PHE A 332 9.86 8.28 -2.76
N THR A 333 11.13 7.91 -3.00
CA THR A 333 12.29 8.69 -2.59
C THR A 333 13.20 8.91 -3.78
N TYR A 334 13.63 10.15 -3.99
CA TYR A 334 14.63 10.47 -5.02
C TYR A 334 16.02 9.93 -4.63
N PRO A 335 16.85 9.54 -5.62
CA PRO A 335 18.27 9.29 -5.39
C PRO A 335 18.97 10.48 -4.72
N PRO A 336 20.06 10.27 -3.94
CA PRO A 336 20.71 11.33 -3.17
C PRO A 336 21.25 12.50 -4.01
N HIS A 337 21.50 12.32 -5.29
CA HIS A 337 22.00 13.35 -6.22
C HIS A 337 20.88 14.05 -7.01
N VAL A 338 19.62 13.64 -6.85
CA VAL A 338 18.49 14.09 -7.66
C VAL A 338 17.38 14.69 -6.79
N GLY A 339 16.70 15.74 -7.27
CA GLY A 339 15.52 16.30 -6.61
C GLY A 339 14.65 17.13 -7.54
N VAL A 340 13.48 17.55 -7.07
CA VAL A 340 12.66 18.56 -7.77
C VAL A 340 12.90 19.91 -7.10
N SER A 341 13.46 20.87 -7.83
CA SER A 341 13.61 22.24 -7.35
C SER A 341 12.24 22.90 -7.17
N ILE A 342 12.09 23.64 -6.06
CA ILE A 342 10.91 24.43 -5.74
C ILE A 342 11.33 25.80 -5.18
N GLY A 343 10.69 26.87 -5.63
CA GLY A 343 10.82 28.20 -5.04
C GLY A 343 11.84 29.15 -5.68
N THR A 344 12.53 28.77 -6.75
CA THR A 344 13.31 29.70 -7.59
C THR A 344 12.42 30.39 -8.64
N SER A 345 12.97 31.38 -9.36
CA SER A 345 12.24 32.07 -10.45
C SER A 345 11.94 31.20 -11.66
N LEU A 346 12.57 30.02 -11.77
CA LEU A 346 12.36 29.05 -12.85
C LEU A 346 11.42 27.91 -12.43
N ASP A 347 11.04 27.85 -11.14
CA ASP A 347 10.28 26.75 -10.58
C ASP A 347 8.75 26.99 -10.65
N PRO A 348 7.94 25.92 -10.51
CA PRO A 348 6.50 26.04 -10.37
C PRO A 348 6.12 26.94 -9.18
N VAL A 349 5.21 27.90 -9.43
CA VAL A 349 4.74 28.86 -8.42
C VAL A 349 3.67 28.27 -7.51
N TYR A 350 2.95 27.24 -7.96
CA TYR A 350 1.92 26.56 -7.19
C TYR A 350 2.03 25.04 -7.35
N VAL A 351 1.56 24.32 -6.33
CA VAL A 351 1.36 22.87 -6.38
C VAL A 351 -0.12 22.62 -6.59
N LEU A 352 -0.47 21.82 -7.60
CA LEU A 352 -1.82 21.33 -7.82
C LEU A 352 -1.91 19.89 -7.33
N MET A 353 -2.87 19.62 -6.45
CA MET A 353 -3.21 18.27 -6.04
C MET A 353 -4.50 17.85 -6.74
N GLU A 354 -4.40 16.88 -7.64
CA GLU A 354 -5.55 16.25 -8.28
C GLU A 354 -5.87 14.94 -7.55
N MET A 355 -7.14 14.77 -7.15
CA MET A 355 -7.61 13.57 -6.46
C MET A 355 -8.73 12.92 -7.28
N HIS A 356 -8.57 11.64 -7.60
CA HIS A 356 -9.59 10.85 -8.29
C HIS A 356 -10.41 10.07 -7.25
N TYR A 357 -11.71 10.41 -7.15
CA TYR A 357 -12.65 9.70 -6.30
C TYR A 357 -13.52 8.76 -7.13
N ASP A 358 -13.47 7.47 -6.84
CA ASP A 358 -14.48 6.51 -7.29
C ASP A 358 -15.51 6.30 -6.16
N ASN A 359 -16.70 6.87 -6.32
CA ASN A 359 -17.81 6.76 -5.36
C ASN A 359 -18.99 5.95 -5.95
N PRO A 360 -18.84 4.62 -6.13
CA PRO A 360 -19.84 3.82 -6.82
C PRO A 360 -21.18 3.69 -6.07
N THR A 361 -21.16 3.92 -4.75
CA THR A 361 -22.37 3.86 -3.90
C THR A 361 -23.05 5.21 -3.74
N TYR A 362 -22.49 6.28 -4.33
CA TYR A 362 -23.02 7.64 -4.28
C TYR A 362 -23.32 8.12 -2.85
N GLN A 363 -22.49 7.72 -1.88
CA GLN A 363 -22.66 8.17 -0.50
C GLN A 363 -22.47 9.68 -0.41
N ALA A 364 -23.43 10.35 0.23
CA ALA A 364 -23.37 11.77 0.52
C ALA A 364 -22.64 12.03 1.86
N ASP A 365 -22.21 13.27 2.06
CA ASP A 365 -21.67 13.79 3.33
C ASP A 365 -20.39 13.10 3.87
N LEU A 366 -19.71 12.31 3.05
CA LEU A 366 -18.37 11.82 3.35
C LEU A 366 -17.37 12.98 3.25
N LYS A 367 -16.66 13.23 4.35
CA LYS A 367 -15.55 14.19 4.39
C LYS A 367 -14.24 13.44 4.30
N ASP A 368 -13.54 13.61 3.18
CA ASP A 368 -12.17 13.15 3.02
C ASP A 368 -11.17 14.26 3.38
N SER A 369 -10.03 13.87 3.94
CA SER A 369 -8.90 14.76 4.25
C SER A 369 -7.58 14.14 3.82
N SER A 370 -7.62 13.34 2.76
CA SER A 370 -6.44 12.70 2.19
C SER A 370 -5.56 13.71 1.46
N GLY A 371 -4.27 13.40 1.34
CA GLY A 371 -3.32 14.27 0.67
C GLY A 371 -1.92 13.69 0.62
N LEU A 372 -0.97 14.52 0.17
CA LEU A 372 0.44 14.15 0.04
C LEU A 372 1.28 14.81 1.14
N ARG A 373 2.27 14.07 1.65
CA ARG A 373 3.33 14.63 2.49
C ARG A 373 4.61 14.76 1.67
N LEU A 374 5.06 15.99 1.48
CA LEU A 374 6.31 16.31 0.78
C LEU A 374 7.45 16.45 1.79
N PHE A 375 8.54 15.73 1.55
CA PHE A 375 9.79 15.90 2.29
C PHE A 375 10.74 16.73 1.43
N TYR A 376 11.27 17.82 1.99
CA TYR A 376 12.16 18.74 1.28
C TYR A 376 13.43 19.03 2.09
N THR A 377 14.45 19.53 1.40
CA THR A 377 15.72 19.97 1.99
C THR A 377 16.05 21.36 1.46
N PRO A 378 16.62 22.27 2.28
CA PRO A 378 17.09 23.57 1.81
C PRO A 378 18.37 23.48 0.96
N VAL A 379 19.05 22.32 0.97
CA VAL A 379 20.26 22.09 0.18
C VAL A 379 19.87 21.53 -1.19
N LEU A 380 20.19 22.26 -2.26
CA LEU A 380 19.97 21.80 -3.63
C LEU A 380 20.73 20.51 -3.91
N ARG A 381 20.07 19.61 -4.64
CA ARG A 381 20.68 18.39 -5.18
C ARG A 381 21.50 18.71 -6.42
N GLU A 382 22.31 17.75 -6.88
CA GLU A 382 23.17 17.95 -8.05
C GLU A 382 22.36 18.11 -9.35
N TYR A 383 21.28 17.34 -9.49
CA TYR A 383 20.44 17.36 -10.69
C TYR A 383 18.95 17.55 -10.38
N ASP A 384 18.28 18.31 -11.24
CA ASP A 384 16.83 18.40 -11.28
C ASP A 384 16.22 17.18 -11.96
N ALA A 385 15.17 16.63 -11.33
CA ALA A 385 14.39 15.53 -11.84
C ALA A 385 13.38 16.01 -12.89
N GLY A 386 13.26 15.25 -13.97
CA GLY A 386 12.18 15.35 -14.95
C GLY A 386 11.30 14.10 -14.95
N VAL A 387 10.13 14.22 -15.57
CA VAL A 387 9.25 13.10 -15.88
C VAL A 387 8.87 13.17 -17.37
N ILE A 388 9.12 12.08 -18.10
CA ILE A 388 8.63 11.90 -19.47
C ILE A 388 7.52 10.86 -19.43
N GLU A 389 6.34 11.23 -19.91
CA GLU A 389 5.23 10.31 -20.17
C GLU A 389 5.43 9.70 -21.57
N THR A 390 5.56 8.37 -21.64
CA THR A 390 5.61 7.63 -22.90
C THR A 390 4.44 6.66 -23.00
N GLY A 391 3.99 6.40 -24.22
CA GLY A 391 3.02 5.35 -24.49
C GLY A 391 1.95 5.74 -25.49
N VAL A 392 0.75 5.21 -25.29
CA VAL A 392 -0.38 5.45 -26.21
C VAL A 392 -1.07 6.74 -25.80
N TRP A 393 -1.27 7.66 -26.75
CA TRP A 393 -1.93 8.92 -26.44
C TRP A 393 -3.37 8.70 -25.96
N VAL A 394 -3.63 9.13 -24.72
CA VAL A 394 -4.92 8.97 -24.04
C VAL A 394 -6.01 9.73 -24.79
N SER A 395 -6.81 8.98 -25.53
CA SER A 395 -7.91 9.50 -26.37
C SER A 395 -8.81 8.35 -26.83
N LEU A 396 -10.02 8.66 -27.30
CA LEU A 396 -10.95 7.67 -27.88
C LEU A 396 -10.39 6.96 -29.14
N TYR A 397 -9.22 7.37 -29.64
CA TYR A 397 -8.55 6.74 -30.78
C TYR A 397 -7.70 5.52 -30.40
N HIS A 398 -7.50 5.29 -29.10
CA HIS A 398 -7.04 4.00 -28.61
C HIS A 398 -8.24 3.06 -28.54
N MET A 399 -8.29 2.07 -29.44
CA MET A 399 -9.47 1.24 -29.68
C MET A 399 -9.16 -0.22 -29.36
N ILE A 400 -9.80 -0.77 -28.34
CA ILE A 400 -9.59 -2.15 -27.88
C ILE A 400 -10.90 -2.93 -28.06
N PRO A 401 -10.96 -3.93 -28.97
CA PRO A 401 -12.16 -4.72 -29.18
C PRO A 401 -12.60 -5.54 -27.95
N PRO A 402 -13.92 -5.81 -27.82
CA PRO A 402 -14.45 -6.65 -26.75
C PRO A 402 -14.10 -8.13 -26.92
N SER A 403 -14.25 -8.89 -25.83
CA SER A 403 -14.24 -10.35 -25.80
C SER A 403 -12.91 -10.99 -26.24
N LEU A 404 -11.77 -10.32 -26.00
CA LEU A 404 -10.44 -10.84 -26.33
C LEU A 404 -9.70 -11.35 -25.08
N PRO A 405 -9.10 -12.56 -25.11
CA PRO A 405 -8.17 -13.01 -24.06
C PRO A 405 -6.93 -12.13 -23.96
N GLU A 406 -6.51 -11.58 -25.11
CA GLU A 406 -5.27 -10.85 -25.27
C GLU A 406 -5.44 -9.82 -26.39
N TYR A 407 -5.10 -8.57 -26.12
CA TYR A 407 -4.94 -7.50 -27.10
C TYR A 407 -3.71 -6.68 -26.74
N ILE A 408 -2.88 -6.29 -27.71
CA ILE A 408 -1.62 -5.60 -27.46
C ILE A 408 -1.73 -4.19 -28.03
N SER A 409 -1.44 -3.17 -27.23
CA SER A 409 -1.25 -1.80 -27.71
C SER A 409 0.19 -1.38 -27.50
N GLU A 410 0.73 -0.67 -28.48
CA GLU A 410 2.11 -0.17 -28.46
C GLU A 410 2.08 1.35 -28.68
N GLY A 411 2.72 2.07 -27.77
CA GLY A 411 3.02 3.49 -27.90
C GLY A 411 4.51 3.70 -28.14
N HIS A 412 4.86 4.53 -29.11
CA HIS A 412 6.21 4.70 -29.61
C HIS A 412 6.69 6.12 -29.36
N CYS A 413 7.81 6.23 -28.67
CA CYS A 413 8.63 7.42 -28.67
C CYS A 413 9.73 7.24 -29.71
N THR A 414 9.54 7.83 -30.90
CA THR A 414 10.43 7.56 -32.04
C THR A 414 11.79 8.23 -31.89
N THR A 415 12.76 7.68 -32.63
CA THR A 415 14.12 8.21 -32.77
C THR A 415 14.12 9.71 -33.05
N GLU A 416 13.24 10.21 -33.93
CA GLU A 416 13.22 11.63 -34.29
C GLU A 416 12.84 12.52 -33.11
N CYS A 417 11.90 12.11 -32.25
CA CYS A 417 11.49 12.90 -31.09
C CYS A 417 12.59 12.97 -30.02
N LEU A 418 13.22 11.82 -29.69
CA LEU A 418 14.33 11.82 -28.74
C LEU A 418 15.58 12.49 -29.30
N GLN A 419 15.88 12.33 -30.59
CA GLN A 419 16.96 13.05 -31.26
C GLN A 419 16.76 14.57 -31.12
N GLU A 420 15.61 15.09 -31.57
CA GLU A 420 15.34 16.53 -31.59
C GLU A 420 15.36 17.13 -30.16
N ALA A 421 14.76 16.44 -29.20
CA ALA A 421 14.70 16.92 -27.82
C ALA A 421 16.08 16.87 -27.12
N LEU A 422 16.82 15.77 -27.28
CA LEU A 422 18.10 15.59 -26.59
C LEU A 422 19.24 16.37 -27.26
N GLU A 423 19.30 16.47 -28.59
CA GLU A 423 20.31 17.29 -29.25
C GLU A 423 20.18 18.78 -28.90
N LEU A 424 18.96 19.28 -28.70
CA LEU A 424 18.77 20.69 -28.36
C LEU A 424 19.10 20.98 -26.90
N GLU A 425 18.65 20.13 -25.97
CA GLU A 425 18.69 20.42 -24.54
C GLU A 425 19.87 19.72 -23.82
N MET A 426 20.18 18.48 -24.18
CA MET A 426 21.15 17.65 -23.45
C MET A 426 21.84 16.59 -24.35
N PRO A 427 22.83 16.98 -25.18
CA PRO A 427 23.47 16.07 -26.13
C PRO A 427 24.18 14.87 -25.49
N SER A 428 24.59 14.99 -24.21
CA SER A 428 25.15 13.89 -23.43
C SER A 428 24.13 12.84 -22.99
N GLY A 429 22.84 13.11 -23.19
CA GLY A 429 21.74 12.24 -22.79
C GLY A 429 21.17 12.51 -21.40
N ILE A 430 20.14 11.75 -21.05
CA ILE A 430 19.46 11.76 -19.76
C ILE A 430 19.53 10.37 -19.11
N HIS A 431 19.50 10.31 -17.79
CA HIS A 431 19.58 9.09 -16.99
C HIS A 431 18.24 8.80 -16.33
N VAL A 432 17.61 7.69 -16.73
CA VAL A 432 16.38 7.19 -16.13
C VAL A 432 16.74 6.39 -14.88
N PHE A 433 16.12 6.72 -13.75
CA PHE A 433 16.38 6.08 -12.45
C PHE A 433 15.16 5.36 -11.87
N ALA A 434 13.94 5.70 -12.32
CA ALA A 434 12.73 4.98 -11.95
C ALA A 434 11.66 5.05 -13.05
N VAL A 435 10.74 4.10 -13.06
CA VAL A 435 9.62 4.03 -14.01
C VAL A 435 8.32 3.68 -13.30
N LEU A 436 7.22 4.35 -13.63
CA LEU A 436 5.86 3.98 -13.20
C LEU A 436 5.05 3.51 -14.39
N LEU A 437 4.64 2.25 -14.40
CA LEU A 437 3.75 1.67 -15.41
C LEU A 437 2.29 1.93 -15.02
N HIS A 438 1.47 2.31 -15.98
CA HIS A 438 0.07 2.67 -15.74
C HIS A 438 -0.88 2.18 -16.85
N SER A 439 -1.94 1.50 -16.43
CA SER A 439 -3.09 1.03 -17.21
C SER A 439 -4.28 0.80 -16.28
N HIS A 440 -5.50 0.70 -16.81
CA HIS A 440 -6.72 0.49 -16.04
C HIS A 440 -7.06 -1.01 -15.88
N LEU A 441 -8.35 -1.33 -15.71
CA LEU A 441 -8.81 -2.63 -15.23
C LEU A 441 -8.57 -3.81 -16.19
N ALA A 442 -8.48 -3.57 -17.50
CA ALA A 442 -8.18 -4.62 -18.48
C ALA A 442 -6.68 -4.89 -18.62
N GLY A 443 -5.80 -4.03 -18.10
CA GLY A 443 -4.36 -4.21 -18.16
C GLY A 443 -3.91 -5.49 -17.44
N GLN A 444 -3.17 -6.34 -18.14
CA GLN A 444 -2.62 -7.59 -17.60
C GLN A 444 -1.10 -7.59 -17.49
N SER A 445 -0.43 -7.02 -18.49
CA SER A 445 1.00 -6.82 -18.45
C SER A 445 1.43 -5.57 -19.19
N LEU A 446 2.52 -4.97 -18.71
CA LEU A 446 3.07 -3.73 -19.26
C LEU A 446 4.59 -3.84 -19.30
N LYS A 447 5.22 -3.24 -20.30
CA LYS A 447 6.67 -3.10 -20.36
C LYS A 447 7.10 -1.87 -21.13
N THR A 448 8.26 -1.34 -20.76
CA THR A 448 8.93 -0.23 -21.43
C THR A 448 10.21 -0.73 -22.05
N ARG A 449 10.19 -0.84 -23.38
CA ARG A 449 11.29 -1.33 -24.20
C ARG A 449 12.13 -0.13 -24.64
N HIS A 450 13.44 -0.31 -24.68
CA HIS A 450 14.39 0.70 -25.10
C HIS A 450 15.24 0.12 -26.22
N PHE A 451 15.39 0.87 -27.30
CA PHE A 451 16.16 0.48 -28.47
C PHE A 451 17.23 1.52 -28.76
N ARG A 452 18.40 1.05 -29.17
CA ARG A 452 19.52 1.86 -29.62
C ARG A 452 20.03 1.30 -30.93
N ASN A 453 20.05 2.12 -31.98
CA ASN A 453 20.45 1.69 -33.33
C ASN A 453 19.68 0.47 -33.86
N GLY A 454 18.42 0.31 -33.46
CA GLY A 454 17.57 -0.83 -33.82
C GLY A 454 17.71 -2.06 -32.92
N ASP A 455 18.73 -2.12 -32.07
CA ASP A 455 18.91 -3.23 -31.13
C ASP A 455 18.16 -2.98 -29.82
N GLU A 456 17.37 -3.96 -29.40
CA GLU A 456 16.65 -3.92 -28.13
C GLU A 456 17.64 -4.04 -26.98
N GLN A 457 17.67 -3.01 -26.14
CA GLN A 457 18.43 -2.99 -24.90
C GLN A 457 17.63 -3.68 -23.80
N GLN A 458 18.25 -3.92 -22.65
CA GLN A 458 17.50 -4.38 -21.47
C GLN A 458 16.34 -3.42 -21.16
N LEU A 459 15.18 -4.01 -20.88
CA LEU A 459 13.93 -3.31 -20.56
C LEU A 459 14.13 -2.29 -19.44
N LEU A 460 13.54 -1.11 -19.60
CA LEU A 460 13.52 -0.09 -18.55
C LEU A 460 12.62 -0.49 -17.38
N ALA A 461 11.52 -1.17 -17.68
CA ALA A 461 10.56 -1.68 -16.71
C ALA A 461 9.67 -2.75 -17.35
N TYR A 462 9.20 -3.71 -16.54
CA TYR A 462 8.19 -4.68 -16.95
C TYR A 462 7.36 -5.15 -15.77
N ASP A 463 6.13 -5.59 -16.04
CA ASP A 463 5.29 -6.30 -15.10
C ASP A 463 4.37 -7.26 -15.85
N ASP A 464 4.68 -8.56 -15.82
CA ASP A 464 3.93 -9.60 -16.51
C ASP A 464 2.64 -10.00 -15.77
N ALA A 465 2.46 -9.54 -14.54
CA ALA A 465 1.34 -9.87 -13.68
C ALA A 465 0.72 -8.62 -13.04
N TYR A 466 0.70 -7.53 -13.82
CA TYR A 466 0.23 -6.21 -13.43
C TYR A 466 -1.11 -6.27 -12.67
N ASP A 467 -1.27 -5.36 -11.72
CA ASP A 467 -2.48 -5.21 -10.92
C ASP A 467 -2.82 -3.73 -10.85
N PHE A 468 -3.95 -3.34 -11.42
CA PHE A 468 -4.45 -1.98 -11.37
C PHE A 468 -4.48 -1.39 -9.94
N ASN A 469 -4.76 -2.21 -8.92
CA ASN A 469 -4.82 -1.76 -7.53
C ASN A 469 -3.44 -1.67 -6.86
N PHE A 470 -2.38 -2.03 -7.57
CA PHE A 470 -1.00 -2.03 -7.07
C PHE A 470 -0.06 -1.43 -8.12
N GLN A 471 -0.05 -0.10 -8.17
CA GLN A 471 0.81 0.69 -9.05
C GLN A 471 1.86 1.41 -8.20
N GLU A 472 3.13 1.11 -8.45
CA GLU A 472 4.25 1.69 -7.71
C GLU A 472 5.43 1.95 -8.65
N PHE A 473 6.31 2.87 -8.25
CA PHE A 473 7.55 3.13 -8.97
C PHE A 473 8.50 1.93 -8.90
N GLN A 474 8.98 1.51 -10.07
CA GLN A 474 10.06 0.54 -10.24
C GLN A 474 11.39 1.30 -10.29
N TYR A 475 12.24 1.13 -9.30
CA TYR A 475 13.59 1.71 -9.34
C TYR A 475 14.48 0.86 -10.24
N LEU A 476 15.31 1.53 -11.05
CA LEU A 476 16.30 0.83 -11.84
C LEU A 476 17.50 0.50 -10.93
N LYS A 477 17.95 -0.75 -10.97
CA LYS A 477 19.18 -1.18 -10.26
C LYS A 477 20.40 -0.41 -10.75
N GLU A 478 20.45 -0.19 -12.06
CA GLU A 478 21.46 0.61 -12.74
C GLU A 478 20.72 1.66 -13.59
N GLU A 479 21.00 2.94 -13.32
CA GLU A 479 20.36 4.04 -14.04
C GLU A 479 20.69 3.97 -15.54
N ARG A 480 19.69 4.15 -16.39
CA ARG A 480 19.84 3.97 -17.85
C ARG A 480 19.99 5.29 -18.55
N THR A 481 21.11 5.48 -19.25
CA THR A 481 21.31 6.62 -20.15
C THR A 481 20.54 6.44 -21.46
N LEU A 482 19.64 7.39 -21.75
CA LEU A 482 19.01 7.60 -23.06
C LEU A 482 19.79 8.69 -23.80
N LEU A 483 20.18 8.40 -25.04
CA LEU A 483 20.96 9.25 -25.91
C LEU A 483 20.13 9.73 -27.11
N PRO A 484 20.54 10.82 -27.77
CA PRO A 484 20.03 11.14 -29.10
C PRO A 484 20.13 9.92 -30.02
N GLY A 485 19.02 9.55 -30.65
CA GLY A 485 18.98 8.45 -31.62
C GLY A 485 18.28 7.20 -31.08
N ASP A 486 18.10 7.12 -29.76
CA ASP A 486 17.37 6.04 -29.13
C ASP A 486 15.86 6.15 -29.40
N ASN A 487 15.14 5.04 -29.27
CA ASN A 487 13.68 5.02 -29.30
C ASN A 487 13.10 4.16 -28.18
N LEU A 488 11.89 4.48 -27.73
CA LEU A 488 11.21 3.77 -26.65
C LEU A 488 9.88 3.22 -27.14
N VAL A 489 9.49 2.06 -26.62
CA VAL A 489 8.17 1.46 -26.88
C VAL A 489 7.53 1.06 -25.56
N THR A 490 6.38 1.64 -25.23
CA THR A 490 5.52 1.17 -24.15
C THR A 490 4.51 0.19 -24.72
N GLU A 491 4.60 -1.07 -24.29
CA GLU A 491 3.71 -2.14 -24.72
C GLU A 491 2.80 -2.54 -23.56
N CYS A 492 1.50 -2.56 -23.81
CA CYS A 492 0.49 -2.97 -22.84
C CYS A 492 -0.37 -4.09 -23.42
N LYS A 493 -0.55 -5.14 -22.63
CA LYS A 493 -1.41 -6.28 -22.93
C LYS A 493 -2.69 -6.21 -22.11
N TYR A 494 -3.81 -6.35 -22.78
CA TYR A 494 -5.15 -6.25 -22.20
C TYR A 494 -5.91 -7.56 -22.30
N ASN A 495 -6.84 -7.76 -21.37
CA ASN A 495 -7.88 -8.79 -21.47
C ASN A 495 -9.25 -8.13 -21.35
N THR A 496 -10.07 -8.36 -22.36
CA THR A 496 -11.41 -7.80 -22.50
C THR A 496 -12.48 -8.90 -22.59
N LYS A 497 -12.19 -10.13 -22.13
CA LYS A 497 -13.14 -11.27 -22.17
C LYS A 497 -14.45 -10.96 -21.47
N ASP A 498 -14.39 -10.21 -20.38
CA ASP A 498 -15.52 -9.79 -19.57
C ASP A 498 -16.26 -8.54 -20.12
N ARG A 499 -15.68 -7.88 -21.13
CA ARG A 499 -16.24 -6.67 -21.75
C ARG A 499 -17.06 -7.00 -23.00
N LYS A 500 -18.27 -6.42 -23.07
CA LYS A 500 -19.23 -6.63 -24.17
C LYS A 500 -19.10 -5.63 -25.31
N ASN A 501 -18.67 -4.41 -25.00
CA ASN A 501 -18.55 -3.29 -25.96
C ASN A 501 -17.09 -2.91 -26.18
N MET A 502 -16.83 -2.06 -27.18
CA MET A 502 -15.50 -1.50 -27.37
C MET A 502 -15.00 -0.85 -26.08
N THR A 503 -13.71 -1.04 -25.82
CA THR A 503 -12.98 -0.33 -24.79
C THR A 503 -12.17 0.78 -25.46
N TRP A 504 -12.29 1.99 -24.95
CA TRP A 504 -11.69 3.19 -25.51
C TRP A 504 -10.57 3.68 -24.60
N GLY A 505 -9.63 4.44 -25.16
CA GLY A 505 -8.69 5.22 -24.35
C GLY A 505 -9.40 6.40 -23.68
N GLY A 506 -9.14 6.62 -22.39
CA GLY A 506 -9.86 7.65 -21.64
C GLY A 506 -9.48 7.71 -20.16
N LEU A 507 -10.09 8.64 -19.43
CA LEU A 507 -9.78 8.92 -18.03
C LEU A 507 -10.60 8.08 -17.04
N SER A 508 -11.68 7.43 -17.49
CA SER A 508 -12.51 6.60 -16.62
C SER A 508 -11.81 5.28 -16.30
N THR A 509 -12.02 4.74 -15.11
CA THR A 509 -11.56 3.40 -14.71
C THR A 509 -12.05 2.28 -15.65
N ARG A 510 -13.14 2.54 -16.41
CA ARG A 510 -13.69 1.61 -17.42
C ARG A 510 -13.11 1.82 -18.82
N ASP A 511 -12.50 2.97 -19.08
CA ASP A 511 -11.66 3.20 -20.26
C ASP A 511 -10.30 2.53 -20.03
N GLU A 512 -9.36 2.67 -20.96
CA GLU A 512 -7.98 2.20 -20.79
C GLU A 512 -6.94 3.28 -21.01
N MET A 513 -5.75 3.02 -20.47
CA MET A 513 -4.53 3.76 -20.73
C MET A 513 -3.37 2.79 -20.94
N CYS A 514 -2.38 3.22 -21.72
CA CYS A 514 -1.11 2.53 -21.87
C CYS A 514 0.03 3.51 -21.67
N LEU A 515 0.46 3.72 -20.43
CA LEU A 515 1.43 4.75 -20.09
C LEU A 515 2.61 4.18 -19.31
N SER A 516 3.76 4.81 -19.51
CA SER A 516 4.97 4.64 -18.73
C SER A 516 5.54 6.00 -18.41
N PHE A 517 5.69 6.30 -17.12
CA PHE A 517 6.27 7.55 -16.65
C PHE A 517 7.73 7.30 -16.27
N LEU A 518 8.64 7.83 -17.06
CA LEU A 518 10.08 7.71 -16.86
C LEU A 518 10.55 8.88 -15.99
N LEU A 519 11.12 8.57 -14.84
CA LEU A 519 11.74 9.55 -13.95
C LEU A 519 13.23 9.60 -14.27
N TYR A 520 13.72 10.79 -14.59
CA TYR A 520 15.07 10.96 -15.12
C TYR A 520 15.74 12.24 -14.65
N TYR A 521 17.04 12.36 -14.92
CA TYR A 521 17.81 13.59 -14.77
C TYR A 521 18.90 13.66 -15.86
N PRO A 522 19.51 14.82 -16.16
CA PRO A 522 19.03 16.16 -15.82
C PRO A 522 17.71 16.47 -16.53
N ARG A 523 16.85 17.29 -15.91
CA ARG A 523 15.56 17.70 -16.48
C ARG A 523 15.74 18.43 -17.83
N ILE A 524 14.94 18.04 -18.82
CA ILE A 524 14.86 18.69 -20.14
C ILE A 524 13.43 19.13 -20.47
N ASN A 525 13.24 19.92 -21.53
CA ASN A 525 11.92 20.38 -21.97
C ASN A 525 11.15 19.36 -22.84
N LEU A 526 11.04 18.12 -22.35
CA LEU A 526 10.24 17.06 -22.96
C LEU A 526 9.30 16.47 -21.89
N THR A 527 7.99 16.60 -22.12
CA THR A 527 6.97 16.13 -21.17
C THR A 527 6.30 14.85 -21.62
N ARG A 528 5.97 14.78 -22.92
CA ARG A 528 5.18 13.70 -23.49
C ARG A 528 5.80 13.25 -24.79
N CYS A 529 5.95 11.95 -24.90
CA CYS A 529 6.35 11.24 -26.09
C CYS A 529 5.39 10.07 -26.32
N GLU A 530 4.20 10.41 -26.79
CA GLU A 530 3.09 9.49 -26.97
C GLU A 530 2.84 9.25 -28.46
N SER A 531 2.18 8.15 -28.82
CA SER A 531 1.78 7.93 -30.21
C SER A 531 0.43 7.24 -30.36
N LEU A 532 -0.10 7.25 -31.59
CA LEU A 532 -1.22 6.40 -31.99
C LEU A 532 -0.98 5.77 -33.36
N PRO A 533 -1.42 4.51 -33.58
CA PRO A 533 -1.47 3.91 -34.91
C PRO A 533 -2.38 4.70 -35.85
N GLN A 534 -2.09 4.73 -37.15
CA GLN A 534 -2.86 5.51 -38.12
C GLN A 534 -4.37 5.16 -38.16
N ILE A 535 -5.19 6.05 -37.61
CA ILE A 535 -6.65 5.85 -37.40
C ILE A 535 -7.40 5.50 -38.70
N ARG A 536 -7.07 6.15 -39.83
CA ARG A 536 -7.76 5.89 -41.11
C ARG A 536 -7.64 4.43 -41.55
N LYS A 537 -6.46 3.81 -41.36
CA LYS A 537 -6.23 2.41 -41.72
C LYS A 537 -6.95 1.47 -40.77
N GLN A 538 -7.03 1.81 -39.48
CA GLN A 538 -7.87 1.07 -38.53
C GLN A 538 -9.34 1.06 -38.98
N LEU A 539 -9.90 2.20 -39.37
CA LEU A 539 -11.30 2.29 -39.83
C LEU A 539 -11.55 1.56 -41.17
N THR A 540 -10.54 1.46 -42.04
CA THR A 540 -10.68 0.67 -43.28
C THR A 540 -10.89 -0.82 -43.00
N PHE A 541 -10.42 -1.34 -41.85
CA PHE A 541 -10.64 -2.74 -41.45
C PHE A 541 -12.12 -3.10 -41.32
N ILE A 542 -12.92 -2.21 -40.71
CA ILE A 542 -14.37 -2.42 -40.59
C ILE A 542 -15.13 -2.09 -41.89
N GLY A 543 -14.41 -1.67 -42.94
CA GLY A 543 -14.93 -1.40 -44.28
C GLY A 543 -15.21 0.08 -44.58
N VAL A 544 -14.78 1.03 -43.74
CA VAL A 544 -14.93 2.47 -44.00
C VAL A 544 -14.08 2.88 -45.21
N LYS A 545 -14.71 3.59 -46.16
CA LYS A 545 -14.07 4.04 -47.41
C LYS A 545 -13.88 5.55 -47.45
N GLU A 546 -14.89 6.29 -47.02
CA GLU A 546 -14.89 7.76 -47.05
C GLU A 546 -15.42 8.32 -45.73
N MET A 547 -14.84 9.43 -45.31
CA MET A 547 -15.26 10.24 -44.17
C MET A 547 -15.42 11.69 -44.64
N TYR A 548 -16.27 12.46 -43.97
CA TYR A 548 -16.40 13.89 -44.28
C TYR A 548 -15.06 14.60 -43.97
N THR A 549 -14.47 15.26 -44.98
CA THR A 549 -13.17 15.94 -44.89
C THR A 549 -13.26 17.30 -44.23
N THR A 550 -14.43 17.92 -44.22
CA THR A 550 -14.69 19.26 -43.71
C THR A 550 -15.62 19.22 -42.52
N VAL A 551 -15.11 18.94 -41.32
CA VAL A 551 -15.77 19.53 -40.15
C VAL A 551 -14.78 19.75 -39.03
N THR A 552 -14.70 21.00 -38.62
CA THR A 552 -14.09 21.54 -37.40
C THR A 552 -14.70 20.99 -36.11
N THR A 553 -15.66 20.06 -36.21
CA THR A 553 -16.38 19.48 -35.10
C THR A 553 -16.02 18.01 -34.95
N TRP A 554 -15.40 17.70 -33.83
CA TRP A 554 -15.29 16.36 -33.29
C TRP A 554 -16.70 15.81 -32.97
N PRO A 555 -16.97 14.50 -33.11
CA PRO A 555 -16.13 13.41 -33.64
C PRO A 555 -16.21 13.21 -35.18
N PHE A 556 -15.30 12.41 -35.76
CA PHE A 556 -15.28 12.08 -37.20
C PHE A 556 -16.55 11.33 -37.65
N ILE A 557 -17.19 11.81 -38.71
CA ILE A 557 -18.41 11.21 -39.29
C ILE A 557 -18.08 10.44 -40.56
N ILE A 558 -18.59 9.21 -40.67
CA ILE A 558 -18.40 8.31 -41.81
C ILE A 558 -19.40 8.63 -42.93
N LYS A 559 -18.89 8.75 -44.15
CA LYS A 559 -19.67 9.01 -45.38
C LYS A 559 -19.97 7.73 -46.16
N SER A 560 -19.05 6.76 -46.17
CA SER A 560 -19.20 5.49 -46.89
C SER A 560 -18.49 4.37 -46.13
N PRO A 561 -19.08 3.17 -46.01
CA PRO A 561 -20.23 2.61 -46.74
C PRO A 561 -21.60 2.95 -46.14
N LYS A 562 -22.70 2.72 -46.89
CA LYS A 562 -24.09 2.98 -46.45
C LYS A 562 -24.41 2.42 -45.04
N LYS A 563 -23.82 1.28 -44.66
CA LYS A 563 -23.99 0.64 -43.34
C LYS A 563 -23.63 1.56 -42.15
N TYR A 564 -22.63 2.43 -42.34
CA TYR A 564 -22.12 3.36 -41.33
C TYR A 564 -22.34 4.84 -41.70
N ASN A 565 -23.16 5.11 -42.71
CA ASN A 565 -23.40 6.48 -43.16
C ASN A 565 -23.96 7.33 -42.01
N ASN A 566 -23.36 8.52 -41.81
CA ASN A 566 -23.68 9.46 -40.73
C ASN A 566 -23.48 8.92 -39.30
N LEU A 567 -22.76 7.80 -39.12
CA LEU A 567 -22.28 7.38 -37.81
C LEU A 567 -20.94 8.03 -37.51
N THR A 568 -20.72 8.31 -36.24
CA THR A 568 -19.40 8.61 -35.70
C THR A 568 -18.51 7.36 -35.78
N PHE A 569 -17.19 7.53 -35.74
CA PHE A 569 -16.28 6.39 -35.79
C PHE A 569 -16.46 5.43 -34.59
N THR A 570 -16.77 5.96 -33.40
CA THR A 570 -17.04 5.16 -32.20
C THR A 570 -18.28 4.31 -32.37
N GLU A 571 -19.39 4.91 -32.81
CA GLU A 571 -20.64 4.18 -33.10
C GLU A 571 -20.45 3.12 -34.19
N ALA A 572 -19.66 3.39 -35.22
CA ALA A 572 -19.41 2.43 -36.29
C ALA A 572 -18.59 1.22 -35.82
N MET A 573 -17.59 1.45 -34.95
CA MET A 573 -16.79 0.40 -34.32
C MET A 573 -17.61 -0.41 -33.31
N ASP A 574 -18.49 0.22 -32.53
CA ASP A 574 -19.43 -0.49 -31.64
C ASP A 574 -20.46 -1.31 -32.42
N LYS A 575 -20.92 -0.81 -33.57
CA LYS A 575 -21.84 -1.51 -34.48
C LYS A 575 -21.16 -2.66 -35.24
N PHE A 576 -19.83 -2.72 -35.28
CA PHE A 576 -19.12 -3.80 -35.95
C PHE A 576 -19.26 -5.10 -35.15
N SER A 577 -19.63 -6.19 -35.81
CA SER A 577 -19.79 -7.50 -35.16
C SER A 577 -18.42 -8.13 -34.90
N TRP A 578 -17.85 -7.81 -33.73
CA TRP A 578 -16.60 -8.35 -33.24
C TRP A 578 -16.73 -9.83 -32.90
N SER A 579 -15.69 -10.58 -33.28
CA SER A 579 -15.45 -11.94 -32.81
C SER A 579 -13.97 -12.04 -32.48
N GLU A 580 -13.57 -13.03 -31.68
CA GLU A 580 -12.18 -13.22 -31.29
C GLU A 580 -11.24 -13.25 -32.52
N LYS A 581 -11.61 -14.00 -33.56
CA LYS A 581 -10.87 -14.04 -34.83
C LYS A 581 -10.71 -12.67 -35.49
N LYS A 582 -11.76 -11.84 -35.50
CA LYS A 582 -11.69 -10.49 -36.09
C LYS A 582 -10.91 -9.52 -35.22
N GLY A 583 -11.03 -9.61 -33.90
CA GLY A 583 -10.27 -8.79 -32.97
C GLY A 583 -8.77 -9.09 -33.04
N ASN A 584 -8.38 -10.37 -33.15
CA ASN A 584 -6.99 -10.76 -33.36
C ASN A 584 -6.46 -10.24 -34.70
N ALA A 585 -7.21 -10.40 -35.80
CA ALA A 585 -6.82 -9.86 -37.10
C ALA A 585 -6.73 -8.31 -37.11
N PHE A 586 -7.57 -7.64 -36.32
CA PHE A 586 -7.48 -6.19 -36.12
C PHE A 586 -6.21 -5.81 -35.33
N ASN A 587 -5.88 -6.55 -34.27
CA ASN A 587 -4.67 -6.35 -33.50
C ASN A 587 -3.41 -6.51 -34.39
N ASP A 588 -3.34 -7.58 -35.18
CA ASP A 588 -2.24 -7.83 -36.12
C ASP A 588 -2.06 -6.69 -37.12
N LEU A 589 -3.18 -6.16 -37.65
CA LEU A 589 -3.15 -5.00 -38.53
C LEU A 589 -2.62 -3.77 -37.80
N VAL A 590 -3.19 -3.44 -36.63
CA VAL A 590 -2.88 -2.21 -35.87
C VAL A 590 -1.40 -2.12 -35.52
N ARG A 591 -0.79 -3.24 -35.12
CA ARG A 591 0.64 -3.32 -34.76
C ARG A 591 1.60 -3.09 -35.94
N GLN A 592 1.11 -3.23 -37.17
CA GLN A 592 1.90 -2.99 -38.39
C GLN A 592 1.64 -1.60 -38.99
N LEU A 593 0.73 -0.82 -38.41
CA LEU A 593 0.42 0.51 -38.93
C LEU A 593 1.53 1.51 -38.57
N PRO A 594 1.76 2.52 -39.42
CA PRO A 594 2.59 3.66 -39.06
C PRO A 594 2.05 4.37 -37.81
N MET A 595 2.95 4.79 -36.93
CA MET A 595 2.64 5.52 -35.71
C MET A 595 2.67 7.03 -35.96
N ASN A 596 1.64 7.73 -35.48
CA ASN A 596 1.63 9.19 -35.39
C ASN A 596 2.14 9.58 -34.01
N VAL A 597 3.35 10.13 -33.95
CA VAL A 597 4.00 10.53 -32.69
C VAL A 597 3.68 11.97 -32.33
N ARG A 598 3.45 12.19 -31.03
CA ARG A 598 3.23 13.49 -30.41
C ARG A 598 4.36 13.76 -29.41
N CYS A 599 5.27 14.63 -29.81
CA CYS A 599 6.40 15.09 -29.02
C CYS A 599 6.08 16.49 -28.45
N SER A 600 5.88 16.61 -27.13
CA SER A 600 5.38 17.87 -26.50
C SER A 600 6.36 18.45 -25.46
N ARG A 601 6.37 19.79 -25.34
CA ARG A 601 7.15 20.57 -24.35
C ARG A 601 6.34 20.85 -23.08
N HIS A 602 6.94 21.52 -22.09
CA HIS A 602 6.26 21.99 -20.86
C HIS A 602 5.27 23.13 -21.12
N ALA A 603 5.61 24.09 -21.99
CA ALA A 603 4.61 24.97 -22.61
C ALA A 603 3.87 24.14 -23.67
N GLN A 604 2.57 24.38 -23.92
CA GLN A 604 1.71 23.59 -24.83
C GLN A 604 2.15 23.57 -26.34
N GLU A 605 3.40 23.91 -26.61
CA GLU A 605 4.10 23.86 -27.89
C GLU A 605 4.61 22.44 -28.19
N ARG A 606 4.69 22.11 -29.49
CA ARG A 606 5.16 20.81 -29.99
C ARG A 606 6.55 20.96 -30.60
N TRP A 607 7.37 19.91 -30.50
CA TRP A 607 8.60 19.79 -31.27
C TRP A 607 8.29 19.65 -32.76
N SER A 608 9.19 20.11 -33.62
CA SER A 608 8.99 20.16 -35.07
C SER A 608 9.39 18.85 -35.74
N VAL A 609 8.57 17.81 -35.57
CA VAL A 609 8.85 16.52 -36.21
C VAL A 609 8.57 16.60 -37.71
N SER A 610 9.61 16.83 -38.51
CA SER A 610 9.53 16.87 -39.98
C SER A 610 9.71 15.47 -40.58
N ASN A 611 8.62 14.83 -41.03
CA ASN A 611 8.48 14.37 -42.42
C ASN A 611 7.12 13.72 -42.76
N TYR A 612 6.60 14.11 -43.94
CA TYR A 612 5.45 13.60 -44.72
C TYR A 612 4.04 13.56 -44.10
N PHE A 613 3.48 14.73 -43.80
CA PHE A 613 2.15 15.16 -44.31
C PHE A 613 2.00 16.67 -44.06
N LYS A 614 2.65 17.50 -44.89
CA LYS A 614 2.26 18.92 -45.04
C LYS A 614 0.95 18.97 -45.82
N SER A 615 -0.16 18.82 -45.11
CA SER A 615 -1.50 19.21 -45.59
C SER A 615 -2.42 19.37 -44.39
N CYS A 616 -2.72 20.63 -44.07
CA CYS A 616 -3.67 21.09 -43.04
C CYS A 616 -3.44 20.59 -41.60
N LEU A 617 -2.39 21.07 -40.93
CA LEU A 617 -2.26 20.94 -39.48
C LEU A 617 -1.78 22.24 -38.82
N ASN A 618 -2.57 23.31 -38.98
CA ASN A 618 -2.64 24.38 -37.99
C ASN A 618 -4.07 24.34 -37.46
N ILE A 619 -4.24 24.51 -36.14
CA ILE A 619 -5.48 24.36 -35.35
C ILE A 619 -5.63 22.97 -34.73
N PHE A 620 -5.00 22.76 -33.56
CA PHE A 620 -5.50 21.92 -32.45
C PHE A 620 -4.65 22.22 -31.20
N LEU A 621 -4.73 23.49 -30.76
CA LEU A 621 -4.78 23.81 -29.33
C LEU A 621 -6.26 23.84 -28.95
N ILE A 622 -6.55 23.62 -27.66
CA ILE A 622 -7.86 23.42 -27.03
C ILE A 622 -8.19 21.92 -26.93
N LEU A 623 -8.00 21.39 -25.72
CA LEU A 623 -8.99 20.63 -24.95
C LEU A 623 -8.42 20.41 -23.53
N LEU A 624 -8.37 21.49 -22.74
CA LEU A 624 -8.85 21.43 -21.37
C LEU A 624 -10.39 21.56 -21.48
N PRO A 625 -11.21 20.78 -20.76
CA PRO A 625 -12.62 21.12 -20.66
C PRO A 625 -12.75 22.45 -19.91
N GLN A 626 -13.20 23.49 -20.61
CA GLN A 626 -13.71 24.73 -20.02
C GLN A 626 -15.09 24.46 -19.37
N SER A 627 -15.15 23.57 -18.39
CA SER A 627 -16.35 23.38 -17.57
C SER A 627 -16.01 23.30 -16.09
N MET A 628 -15.27 24.29 -15.59
CA MET A 628 -15.35 24.73 -14.20
C MET A 628 -15.11 26.24 -14.17
N ARG A 629 -16.20 27.00 -14.27
CA ARG A 629 -16.37 28.30 -13.64
C ARG A 629 -17.39 28.13 -12.53
#